data_AF-A0A8S3UN66-F1
#
_entry.id   AF-A0A8S3UN66-F1
#
_cell.length_a   1.000
_cell.length_b   1.000
_cell.length_c   1.000
_cell.angle_alpha   90.00
_cell.angle_beta   90.00
_cell.angle_gamma   90.00
#
_symmetry.space_group_name_H-M   'P 1'
#
loop_
_entity.id
_entity.type
_entity.pdbx_description
1 polymer ?
#
loop_
_entity_poly.entity_id
_entity_poly.type
_entity_poly.pdbx_seq_one_letter_code
_entity_poly.pdbx_strand_id
1 'polypeptide(L)'
;MEPGKQIWLLISLIWLSAEKNASTIKELDLNTGNVTLVVNTASVVYSMAYDYENKYLYVPRSTQNDIMRLRYPPENVSTFEKIVSAGSPTAISIDQINEHLYWTDSYAFGRIGRCNFDGTNIVTIISERDVWGLAIDPTHRYVFQLRTLTLISIDSKTRVY
;
A
#
# COMPACT_ATOMS: atom_id res chain seq x y z
N MET A 1 42.79 11.67 -1.46
CA MET A 1 41.59 12.51 -1.33
C MET A 1 40.49 11.82 -2.13
N GLU A 2 39.64 11.05 -1.47
CA GLU A 2 38.45 10.50 -2.13
C GLU A 2 37.41 11.61 -2.27
N PRO A 3 36.71 11.72 -3.41
CA PRO A 3 35.57 12.64 -3.54
C PRO A 3 34.53 12.27 -2.47
N GLY A 4 34.06 13.28 -1.74
CA GLY A 4 33.15 13.12 -0.62
C GLY A 4 31.95 12.25 -0.99
N LYS A 5 31.73 11.20 -0.21
CA LYS A 5 30.54 10.35 -0.25
C LYS A 5 29.33 11.26 -0.01
N GLN A 6 28.69 11.71 -1.09
CA GLN A 6 27.48 12.50 -1.04
C GLN A 6 26.37 11.54 -0.62
N ILE A 7 26.01 11.58 0.67
CA ILE A 7 24.92 10.79 1.23
C ILE A 7 23.63 11.48 0.78
N TRP A 8 23.13 11.10 -0.40
CA TRP A 8 21.80 11.49 -0.83
C TRP A 8 20.80 10.73 0.02
N LEU A 9 20.17 11.41 0.98
CA LEU A 9 18.92 10.94 1.54
C LEU A 9 17.91 11.05 0.38
N LEU A 10 17.63 9.92 -0.28
CA LEU A 10 16.57 9.84 -1.28
C LEU A 10 15.24 10.09 -0.55
N ILE A 11 14.73 11.31 -0.67
CA ILE A 11 13.37 11.63 -0.26
C ILE A 11 12.55 11.57 -1.54
N SER A 12 11.80 10.50 -1.71
CA SER A 12 10.91 10.28 -2.85
C SER A 12 9.46 10.31 -2.39
N LEU A 13 8.57 10.83 -3.23
CA LEU A 13 7.12 10.72 -3.06
C LEU A 13 6.56 9.73 -4.07
N ILE A 14 5.73 8.79 -3.63
CA ILE A 14 4.97 7.91 -4.54
C ILE A 14 3.47 8.14 -4.45
N TRP A 15 2.77 7.99 -5.57
CA TRP A 15 1.32 8.13 -5.62
C TRP A 15 0.68 7.23 -6.68
N LEU A 16 -0.62 6.98 -6.49
CA LEU A 16 -1.48 6.38 -7.49
C LEU A 16 -1.93 7.44 -8.49
N SER A 17 -1.75 7.17 -9.78
CA SER A 17 -2.28 7.96 -10.89
C SER A 17 -3.32 7.13 -11.62
N ALA A 18 -4.56 7.62 -11.66
CA ALA A 18 -5.61 6.97 -12.43
C ALA A 18 -5.36 7.15 -13.93
N GLU A 19 -5.30 6.03 -14.67
CA GLU A 19 -5.32 6.00 -16.13
C GLU A 19 -6.66 5.41 -16.59
N LYS A 20 -6.99 5.51 -17.89
CA LYS A 20 -8.32 5.18 -18.45
C LYS A 20 -8.89 3.82 -17.99
N ASN A 21 -8.04 2.80 -17.81
CA ASN A 21 -8.45 1.44 -17.46
C ASN A 21 -7.60 0.79 -16.34
N ALA A 22 -6.65 1.50 -15.75
CA ALA A 22 -5.77 0.98 -14.70
C ALA A 22 -5.13 2.12 -13.91
N SER A 23 -4.67 1.87 -12.70
CA SER A 23 -3.83 2.79 -11.94
C SER A 23 -2.35 2.54 -12.26
N THR A 24 -1.56 3.59 -12.31
CA THR A 24 -0.10 3.52 -12.29
C THR A 24 0.43 4.03 -10.96
N ILE A 25 1.57 3.49 -10.54
CA ILE A 25 2.33 4.03 -9.41
C ILE A 25 3.45 4.86 -10.00
N LYS A 26 3.50 6.15 -9.63
CA LYS A 26 4.53 7.09 -10.07
C LYS A 26 5.34 7.52 -8.87
N GLU A 27 6.60 7.86 -9.12
CA GLU A 27 7.55 8.35 -8.13
C GLU A 27 8.07 9.72 -8.56
N LEU A 28 8.23 10.62 -7.60
CA LEU A 28 8.87 11.92 -7.75
C LEU A 28 10.13 11.92 -6.89
N ASP A 29 11.27 12.10 -7.53
CA ASP A 29 12.52 12.44 -6.85
C ASP A 29 12.42 13.90 -6.40
N LEU A 30 12.41 14.16 -5.09
CA LEU A 30 12.26 15.52 -4.55
C LEU A 30 13.52 16.38 -4.69
N ASN A 31 14.68 15.78 -5.00
CA ASN A 31 15.91 16.53 -5.26
C ASN A 31 15.94 17.05 -6.70
N THR A 32 15.52 16.22 -7.65
CA THR A 32 15.62 16.54 -9.09
C THR A 32 14.32 17.02 -9.70
N GLY A 33 13.18 16.79 -9.03
CA GLY A 33 11.85 17.05 -9.57
C GLY A 33 11.42 16.06 -10.65
N ASN A 34 12.22 15.01 -10.92
CA ASN A 34 11.93 14.05 -11.97
C ASN A 34 10.82 13.08 -11.54
N VAL A 35 9.87 12.86 -12.44
CA VAL A 35 8.77 11.89 -12.26
C VAL A 35 9.02 10.65 -13.10
N THR A 36 9.00 9.48 -12.46
CA THR A 36 9.19 8.19 -13.11
C THR A 36 8.00 7.26 -12.87
N LEU A 37 7.70 6.42 -13.86
CA LEU A 37 6.75 5.33 -13.70
C LEU A 37 7.42 4.21 -12.91
N VAL A 38 6.84 3.81 -11.78
CA VAL A 38 7.29 2.64 -10.99
C VAL A 38 6.67 1.37 -11.55
N VAL A 39 5.33 1.34 -11.70
CA VAL A 39 4.62 0.14 -12.18
C VAL A 39 3.22 0.47 -12.72
N ASN A 40 2.75 -0.30 -13.69
CA ASN A 40 1.35 -0.37 -14.10
C ASN A 40 0.67 -1.54 -13.38
N THR A 41 -0.40 -1.26 -12.64
CA THR A 41 -1.03 -2.24 -11.75
C THR A 41 -1.97 -3.21 -12.48
N ALA A 42 -2.32 -2.94 -13.74
CA ALA A 42 -3.32 -3.68 -14.52
C ALA A 42 -4.70 -3.80 -13.84
N SER A 43 -4.99 -2.91 -12.89
CA SER A 43 -6.27 -2.83 -12.17
C SER A 43 -6.55 -1.40 -11.74
N VAL A 44 -7.79 -1.10 -11.37
CA VAL A 44 -8.10 0.15 -10.68
C VAL A 44 -7.76 -0.02 -9.21
N VAL A 45 -6.77 0.75 -8.76
CA VAL A 45 -6.24 0.73 -7.39
C VAL A 45 -6.55 2.07 -6.72
N TYR A 46 -7.13 2.00 -5.53
CA TYR A 46 -7.54 3.16 -4.73
C TYR A 46 -6.64 3.41 -3.51
N SER A 47 -5.89 2.40 -3.09
CA SER A 47 -5.07 2.43 -1.87
C SER A 47 -3.85 1.53 -2.02
N MET A 48 -2.77 1.83 -1.31
CA MET A 48 -1.57 1.01 -1.21
C MET A 48 -1.03 1.09 0.22
N ALA A 49 -0.29 0.06 0.64
CA ALA A 49 0.40 0.06 1.93
C ALA A 49 1.86 -0.34 1.75
N TYR A 50 2.76 0.36 2.44
CA TYR A 50 4.20 0.16 2.31
C TYR A 50 4.81 -0.41 3.59
N ASP A 51 5.31 -1.64 3.49
CA ASP A 51 6.14 -2.27 4.51
C ASP A 51 7.57 -1.74 4.38
N TYR A 52 7.94 -0.87 5.31
CA TYR A 52 9.24 -0.21 5.28
C TYR A 52 10.39 -1.07 5.80
N GLU A 53 10.11 -2.17 6.51
CA GLU A 53 11.14 -3.07 7.02
C GLU A 53 11.54 -4.08 5.95
N ASN A 54 10.55 -4.73 5.33
CA ASN A 54 10.79 -5.75 4.29
C ASN A 54 10.82 -5.19 2.87
N LYS A 55 10.55 -3.88 2.70
CA LYS A 55 10.64 -3.16 1.42
C LYS A 55 9.64 -3.67 0.40
N TYR A 56 8.37 -3.79 0.81
CA TYR A 56 7.28 -4.22 -0.06
C TYR A 56 6.15 -3.19 -0.12
N LEU A 57 5.64 -2.95 -1.32
CA LEU A 57 4.41 -2.21 -1.55
C LEU A 57 3.28 -3.19 -1.85
N TYR A 58 2.23 -3.17 -1.04
CA TYR A 58 1.03 -3.97 -1.19
C TYR A 58 -0.03 -3.22 -1.99
N VAL A 59 -0.61 -3.91 -2.97
CA VAL A 59 -1.51 -3.36 -3.97
C VAL A 59 -2.76 -4.25 -4.10
N PRO A 60 -3.93 -3.79 -3.61
CA PRO A 60 -5.21 -4.44 -3.86
C PRO A 60 -5.68 -4.15 -5.28
N ARG A 61 -5.92 -5.20 -6.07
CA ARG A 61 -6.35 -5.09 -7.47
C ARG A 61 -7.81 -5.51 -7.59
N SER A 62 -8.70 -4.55 -7.37
CA SER A 62 -10.16 -4.75 -7.29
C SER A 62 -10.76 -5.45 -8.51
N THR A 63 -10.22 -5.22 -9.71
CA THR A 63 -10.69 -5.83 -10.96
C THR A 63 -10.00 -7.16 -11.30
N GLN A 64 -8.94 -7.51 -10.57
CA GLN A 64 -8.20 -8.78 -10.72
C GLN A 64 -8.47 -9.75 -9.56
N ASN A 65 -9.25 -9.32 -8.56
CA ASN A 65 -9.68 -10.13 -7.43
C ASN A 65 -8.49 -10.71 -6.63
N ASP A 66 -7.44 -9.90 -6.46
CA ASP A 66 -6.27 -10.27 -5.68
C ASP A 66 -5.58 -9.09 -5.00
N ILE A 67 -4.74 -9.44 -4.03
CA ILE A 67 -3.78 -8.53 -3.41
C ILE A 67 -2.40 -9.05 -3.78
N MET A 68 -1.62 -8.17 -4.38
CA MET A 68 -0.24 -8.43 -4.76
C MET A 68 0.71 -7.56 -3.93
N ARG A 69 1.99 -7.92 -3.90
CA ARG A 69 3.06 -7.02 -3.47
C ARG A 69 4.15 -6.92 -4.52
N LEU A 70 4.92 -5.84 -4.48
CA LEU A 70 6.18 -5.72 -5.23
C LEU A 70 7.28 -5.17 -4.32
N ARG A 71 8.53 -5.48 -4.61
CA ARG A 71 9.69 -4.89 -3.91
C ARG A 71 9.80 -3.40 -4.24
N TYR A 72 9.92 -2.57 -3.21
CA TYR A 72 10.06 -1.12 -3.34
C TYR A 72 10.95 -0.54 -2.22
N PRO A 73 11.94 0.32 -2.50
CA PRO A 73 12.34 0.80 -3.83
C PRO A 73 12.84 -0.35 -4.72
N PRO A 74 12.67 -0.25 -6.05
CA PRO A 74 13.07 -1.32 -6.95
C PRO A 74 14.61 -1.41 -7.00
N GLU A 75 15.16 -2.55 -6.57
CA GLU A 75 16.56 -2.87 -6.82
C GLU A 75 16.79 -3.34 -8.27
N ASN A 76 15.76 -3.94 -8.88
CA ASN A 76 15.72 -4.49 -10.22
C ASN A 76 14.32 -4.28 -10.84
N VAL A 77 13.90 -5.14 -11.78
CA VAL A 77 12.55 -5.11 -12.34
C VAL A 77 11.51 -5.44 -11.26
N SER A 78 10.58 -4.51 -11.02
CA SER A 78 9.43 -4.71 -10.14
C SER A 78 8.56 -5.85 -10.67
N THR A 79 8.55 -6.99 -9.98
CA THR A 79 7.64 -8.10 -10.25
C THR A 79 6.59 -8.18 -9.15
N PHE A 80 5.34 -8.46 -9.55
CA PHE A 80 4.26 -8.66 -8.60
C PHE A 80 4.28 -10.11 -8.08
N GLU A 81 4.24 -10.25 -6.76
CA GLU A 81 4.01 -11.51 -6.06
C GLU A 81 2.59 -11.55 -5.53
N LYS A 82 1.87 -12.65 -5.76
CA LYS A 82 0.50 -12.80 -5.25
C LYS A 82 0.51 -13.18 -3.78
N ILE A 83 -0.30 -12.47 -2.98
CA ILE A 83 -0.41 -12.69 -1.54
C ILE A 83 -1.76 -13.30 -1.19
N VAL A 84 -2.86 -12.73 -1.69
CA VAL A 84 -4.22 -13.20 -1.38
C VAL A 84 -5.10 -13.18 -2.63
N SER A 85 -5.96 -14.19 -2.79
CA SER A 85 -7.14 -14.10 -3.66
C SER A 85 -8.29 -13.51 -2.83
N ALA A 86 -8.89 -12.41 -3.29
CA ALA A 86 -9.97 -11.71 -2.59
C ALA A 86 -11.13 -11.42 -3.56
N GLY A 87 -12.32 -11.11 -3.06
CA GLY A 87 -13.49 -10.86 -3.91
C GLY A 87 -13.34 -9.58 -4.72
N SER A 88 -13.26 -8.44 -4.05
CA SER A 88 -13.02 -7.13 -4.65
C SER A 88 -12.28 -6.24 -3.64
N PRO A 89 -10.96 -6.42 -3.48
CA PRO A 89 -10.19 -5.68 -2.49
C PRO A 89 -10.03 -4.21 -2.92
N THR A 90 -10.30 -3.26 -2.01
CA THR A 90 -10.35 -1.82 -2.34
C THR A 90 -9.38 -0.96 -1.54
N ALA A 91 -9.44 -1.02 -0.21
CA ALA A 91 -8.52 -0.34 0.70
C ALA A 91 -7.60 -1.36 1.39
N ILE A 92 -6.38 -0.94 1.72
CA ILE A 92 -5.39 -1.79 2.36
C ILE A 92 -4.61 -1.00 3.42
N SER A 93 -4.23 -1.67 4.51
CA SER A 93 -3.40 -1.08 5.57
C SER A 93 -2.53 -2.16 6.21
N ILE A 94 -1.42 -1.75 6.81
CA ILE A 94 -0.49 -2.66 7.47
C ILE A 94 -0.35 -2.31 8.95
N ASP A 95 -0.22 -3.34 9.76
CA ASP A 95 0.29 -3.28 11.13
C ASP A 95 1.71 -3.83 11.12
N GLN A 96 2.69 -2.94 11.10
CA GLN A 96 4.11 -3.32 11.01
C GLN A 96 4.55 -4.12 12.24
N ILE A 97 4.07 -3.78 13.44
CA ILE A 97 4.53 -4.37 14.70
C ILE A 97 4.13 -5.84 14.78
N ASN A 98 2.91 -6.14 14.33
CA ASN A 98 2.39 -7.50 14.36
C ASN A 98 2.55 -8.25 13.02
N GLU A 99 3.09 -7.61 11.98
CA GLU A 99 3.23 -8.18 10.62
C GLU A 99 1.90 -8.60 9.96
N HIS A 100 0.85 -7.81 10.20
CA HIS A 100 -0.49 -8.09 9.68
C HIS A 100 -0.91 -7.11 8.59
N LEU A 101 -1.47 -7.65 7.51
CA LEU A 101 -2.09 -6.92 6.42
C LEU A 101 -3.61 -6.97 6.60
N TYR A 102 -4.27 -5.82 6.43
CA TYR A 102 -5.73 -5.69 6.52
C TYR A 102 -6.26 -5.08 5.22
N TRP A 103 -7.39 -5.58 4.74
CA TRP A 103 -8.03 -5.03 3.53
C TRP A 103 -9.55 -5.01 3.63
N THR A 104 -10.16 -4.07 2.91
CA THR A 104 -11.60 -4.10 2.66
C THR A 104 -11.87 -4.91 1.41
N ASP A 105 -12.84 -5.80 1.49
CA ASP A 105 -13.38 -6.54 0.36
C ASP A 105 -14.83 -6.10 0.14
N SER A 106 -15.09 -5.42 -0.97
CA SER A 106 -16.43 -4.90 -1.30
C SER A 106 -17.31 -5.90 -2.06
N TYR A 107 -16.88 -7.16 -2.22
CA TYR A 107 -17.66 -8.16 -2.95
C TYR A 107 -18.87 -8.67 -2.15
N ALA A 108 -20.07 -8.55 -2.73
CA ALA A 108 -21.38 -9.03 -2.25
C ALA A 108 -21.86 -8.47 -0.88
N PHE A 109 -20.96 -8.27 0.09
CA PHE A 109 -21.14 -7.58 1.37
C PHE A 109 -19.76 -7.11 1.85
N GLY A 110 -19.64 -5.90 2.41
CA GLY A 110 -18.36 -5.36 2.86
C GLY A 110 -17.69 -6.24 3.93
N ARG A 111 -16.44 -6.64 3.72
CA ARG A 111 -15.69 -7.40 4.72
C ARG A 111 -14.36 -6.76 5.00
N ILE A 112 -13.86 -6.97 6.21
CA ILE A 112 -12.47 -6.69 6.54
C ILE A 112 -11.75 -8.02 6.68
N GLY A 113 -10.85 -8.29 5.73
CA GLY A 113 -9.94 -9.42 5.79
C GLY A 113 -8.63 -9.04 6.46
N ARG A 114 -7.97 -10.04 7.03
CA ARG A 114 -6.62 -9.91 7.57
C ARG A 114 -5.80 -11.14 7.28
N CYS A 115 -4.53 -10.97 6.97
CA CYS A 115 -3.54 -12.04 6.85
C CYS A 115 -2.19 -11.57 7.39
N ASN A 116 -1.23 -12.49 7.46
CA ASN A 116 0.18 -12.15 7.61
C ASN A 116 0.71 -11.52 6.31
N PHE A 117 1.85 -10.82 6.37
CA PHE A 117 2.51 -10.20 5.21
C PHE A 117 2.86 -11.14 4.05
N ASP A 118 2.97 -12.45 4.32
CA ASP A 118 3.19 -13.51 3.33
C ASP A 118 1.90 -14.14 2.78
N GLY A 119 0.73 -13.69 3.24
CA GLY A 119 -0.58 -14.19 2.82
C GLY A 119 -1.10 -15.39 3.62
N THR A 120 -0.37 -15.85 4.63
CA THR A 120 -0.84 -16.90 5.55
C THR A 120 -1.84 -16.36 6.58
N ASN A 121 -2.54 -17.24 7.29
CA ASN A 121 -3.46 -16.89 8.38
C ASN A 121 -4.58 -15.90 8.00
N ILE A 122 -5.15 -16.10 6.80
CA ILE A 122 -6.30 -15.33 6.32
C ILE A 122 -7.50 -15.56 7.23
N VAL A 123 -8.06 -14.46 7.76
CA VAL A 123 -9.28 -14.43 8.56
C VAL A 123 -10.17 -13.26 8.16
N THR A 124 -11.48 -13.43 8.30
CA THR A 124 -12.46 -12.34 8.22
C THR A 124 -12.69 -11.79 9.62
N ILE A 125 -12.40 -10.51 9.85
CA ILE A 125 -12.58 -9.86 11.16
C ILE A 125 -13.97 -9.24 11.26
N ILE A 126 -14.40 -8.57 10.20
CA ILE A 126 -15.71 -7.91 10.13
C ILE A 126 -16.42 -8.40 8.88
N SER A 127 -17.72 -8.68 9.02
CA SER A 127 -18.61 -9.01 7.91
C SER A 127 -19.93 -8.26 8.10
N GLU A 128 -19.99 -7.03 7.60
CA GLU A 128 -21.15 -6.14 7.70
C GLU A 128 -21.46 -5.51 6.33
N ARG A 129 -22.64 -4.93 6.14
CA ARG A 129 -22.90 -4.23 4.87
C ARG A 129 -22.08 -2.92 4.82
N ASP A 130 -21.57 -2.56 3.64
CA ASP A 130 -20.97 -1.25 3.33
C ASP A 130 -19.68 -0.85 4.09
N VAL A 131 -18.61 -1.63 3.99
CA VAL A 131 -17.26 -1.25 4.45
C VAL A 131 -16.41 -0.72 3.28
N TRP A 132 -15.84 0.50 3.40
CA TRP A 132 -15.20 1.21 2.28
C TRP A 132 -13.79 1.78 2.56
N GLY A 133 -13.36 1.88 3.83
CA GLY A 133 -12.06 2.45 4.19
C GLY A 133 -11.45 1.81 5.43
N LEU A 134 -10.11 1.83 5.51
CA LEU A 134 -9.32 1.31 6.64
C LEU A 134 -8.18 2.29 6.96
N ALA A 135 -8.03 2.65 8.23
CA ALA A 135 -6.79 3.19 8.78
C ALA A 135 -6.47 2.49 10.10
N ILE A 136 -5.19 2.26 10.38
CA ILE A 136 -4.71 1.59 11.59
C ILE A 136 -3.96 2.61 12.45
N ASP A 137 -4.31 2.70 13.74
CA ASP A 137 -3.48 3.38 14.74
C ASP A 137 -2.54 2.35 15.41
N PRO A 138 -1.21 2.42 15.17
CA PRO A 138 -0.24 1.47 15.74
C PRO A 138 -0.06 1.62 17.26
N THR A 139 -0.51 2.74 17.86
CA THR A 139 -0.44 3.02 19.30
C THR A 139 -1.75 2.71 20.05
N HIS A 140 -2.91 2.87 19.41
CA HIS A 140 -4.21 2.73 20.09
C HIS A 140 -5.16 1.66 19.53
N ARG A 141 -4.74 0.84 18.55
CA ARG A 141 -5.49 -0.35 18.07
C ARG A 141 -6.90 -0.06 17.53
N TYR A 142 -7.08 1.04 16.79
CA TYR A 142 -8.35 1.31 16.10
C TYR A 142 -8.23 1.08 14.60
N VAL A 143 -9.27 0.47 14.02
CA VAL A 143 -9.50 0.37 12.59
C VAL A 143 -10.53 1.45 12.23
N PHE A 144 -10.13 2.50 11.52
CA PHE A 144 -11.03 3.57 11.11
C PHE A 144 -11.64 3.31 9.75
N GLN A 145 -12.97 3.40 9.67
CA GLN A 145 -13.72 3.43 8.43
C GLN A 145 -13.90 4.88 7.96
N LEU A 146 -13.42 5.20 6.75
CA LEU A 146 -13.67 6.51 6.13
C LEU A 146 -14.83 6.39 5.15
N ARG A 147 -15.86 7.21 5.33
CA ARG A 147 -17.08 7.19 4.51
C ARG A 147 -17.05 8.17 3.33
N THR A 148 -16.08 9.08 3.23
CA THR A 148 -15.90 9.95 2.06
C THR A 148 -14.52 10.64 2.07
N LEU A 149 -13.88 10.64 0.89
CA LEU A 149 -12.72 11.41 0.41
C LEU A 149 -11.53 11.67 1.36
N THR A 150 -10.46 10.92 1.08
CA THR A 150 -9.03 11.14 1.37
C THR A 150 -8.55 10.94 2.81
N LEU A 151 -7.58 10.03 2.97
CA LEU A 151 -6.52 10.16 3.95
C LEU A 151 -5.19 9.72 3.33
N ILE A 152 -4.19 10.60 3.44
CA ILE A 152 -2.77 10.31 3.21
C ILE A 152 -2.19 9.99 4.59
N SER A 153 -1.59 8.82 4.78
CA SER A 153 -0.76 8.58 5.96
C SER A 153 0.59 9.29 5.76
N ILE A 154 0.95 10.18 6.67
CA ILE A 154 2.25 10.84 6.74
C ILE A 154 3.11 10.05 7.75
N ASP A 155 4.35 9.73 7.37
CA ASP A 155 5.34 9.07 8.23
C ASP A 155 5.73 9.97 9.43
N SER A 156 5.94 9.35 10.59
CA SER A 156 6.21 9.98 11.89
C SER A 156 7.71 10.21 12.18
N LYS A 157 8.59 10.11 11.19
CA LYS A 157 10.04 10.31 11.37
C LYS A 157 10.57 11.60 10.75
N THR A 158 9.96 12.74 11.08
CA THR A 158 10.67 14.04 11.07
C THR A 158 11.18 14.32 12.49
N ARG A 159 12.37 13.83 12.82
CA ARG A 159 13.19 14.46 13.87
C ARG A 159 14.09 15.47 13.19
N VAL A 160 13.67 16.72 13.22
CA VAL A 160 14.55 17.87 12.95
C VAL A 160 15.34 18.10 14.25
N TYR A 161 16.67 18.03 14.17
CA TYR A 161 17.54 18.80 15.06
C TYR A 161 17.91 20.09 14.33
#